data_AF-A0A257X4I9-F1
#
_entry.id   AF-A0A257X4I9-F1
#
_cell.length_a   1.000
_cell.length_b   1.000
_cell.length_c   1.000
_cell.angle_alpha   90.00
_cell.angle_beta   90.00
_cell.angle_gamma   90.00
#
_symmetry.space_group_name_H-M   'P 1'
#
loop_
_entity.id
_entity.type
_entity.pdbx_description
1 polymer ?
#
loop_
_entity_poly.entity_id
_entity_poly.type
_entity_poly.pdbx_seq_one_letter_code
_entity_poly.pdbx_strand_id
1 'polypeptide(L)'
;MSTSTIRPVIRPFMPAIILFMVLNAAFLIFSSRWKEAGFDTDVLIIGNLILFAVTFLTYWLGSKGLTTKNNHAFFRAVYGSFMIKLIVFAGAALVYITKFKAQLNKPALFFCMGLYLVYTFFEVAGLMKLSKLKKHG
;
A
#
# COMPACT_ATOMS: atom_id res chain seq x y z
N MET A 1 -14.82 1.72 -23.26
CA MET A 1 -13.67 1.17 -22.50
C MET A 1 -14.15 -0.15 -21.90
N SER A 2 -13.76 -1.30 -22.47
CA SER A 2 -14.44 -2.59 -22.25
C SER A 2 -14.12 -3.21 -20.88
N THR A 3 -15.14 -3.79 -20.23
CA THR A 3 -15.13 -4.42 -18.90
C THR A 3 -14.27 -5.68 -18.79
N SER A 4 -13.67 -6.16 -19.89
CA SER A 4 -12.86 -7.37 -19.96
C SER A 4 -11.44 -7.25 -19.38
N THR A 5 -10.87 -6.04 -19.27
CA THR A 5 -9.48 -5.82 -18.78
C THR A 5 -9.36 -5.59 -17.27
N ILE A 6 -10.46 -5.30 -16.57
CA ILE A 6 -10.44 -4.91 -15.14
C ILE A 6 -10.35 -6.12 -14.19
N ARG A 7 -11.06 -7.22 -14.53
CA ARG A 7 -11.11 -8.45 -13.71
C ARG A 7 -9.74 -9.11 -13.43
N PRO A 8 -8.77 -9.20 -14.38
CA PRO A 8 -7.49 -9.84 -14.10
C PRO A 8 -6.56 -9.00 -13.21
N VAL A 9 -6.80 -7.70 -13.08
CA VAL A 9 -5.96 -6.78 -12.27
C VAL A 9 -6.37 -6.78 -10.80
N ILE A 10 -7.67 -6.87 -10.49
CA ILE A 10 -8.14 -6.81 -9.09
C ILE A 10 -7.87 -8.12 -8.33
N ARG A 11 -7.96 -9.28 -9.00
CA ARG A 11 -7.77 -10.59 -8.36
C ARG A 11 -6.40 -10.75 -7.66
N PRO A 12 -5.27 -10.44 -8.30
CA PRO A 12 -3.96 -10.51 -7.65
C PRO A 12 -3.76 -9.48 -6.54
N PHE A 13 -4.52 -8.39 -6.54
CA PHE A 13 -4.47 -7.32 -5.53
C PHE A 13 -5.40 -7.57 -4.33
N MET A 14 -6.29 -8.57 -4.41
CA MET A 14 -7.27 -8.89 -3.36
C MET A 14 -6.68 -9.02 -1.95
N PRO A 15 -5.49 -9.65 -1.74
CA PRO A 15 -4.89 -9.73 -0.41
C PRO A 15 -4.62 -8.37 0.24
N ALA A 16 -4.20 -7.37 -0.54
CA ALA A 16 -3.98 -6.01 -0.04
C ALA A 16 -5.29 -5.31 0.35
N ILE A 17 -6.37 -5.56 -0.39
CA ILE A 17 -7.71 -5.04 -0.08
C ILE A 17 -8.25 -5.67 1.21
N ILE A 18 -8.11 -7.00 1.35
CA ILE A 18 -8.50 -7.72 2.57
C ILE A 18 -7.71 -7.19 3.77
N LEU A 19 -6.39 -7.05 3.64
CA LEU A 19 -5.54 -6.47 4.69
C LEU A 19 -6.04 -5.08 5.10
N PHE A 20 -6.33 -4.20 4.12
CA PHE A 20 -6.85 -2.87 4.40
C PHE A 20 -8.15 -2.92 5.21
N MET A 21 -9.11 -3.76 4.80
CA MET A 21 -10.39 -3.89 5.50
C MET A 21 -10.21 -4.44 6.92
N VAL A 22 -9.40 -5.49 7.07
CA VAL A 22 -9.12 -6.11 8.38
C VAL A 22 -8.43 -5.13 9.33
N LEU A 23 -7.45 -4.36 8.85
CA LEU A 23 -6.76 -3.38 9.67
C LEU A 23 -7.68 -2.23 10.10
N ASN A 24 -8.50 -1.69 9.20
CA ASN A 24 -9.47 -0.64 9.58
C ASN A 24 -10.48 -1.17 10.61
N ALA A 25 -11.02 -2.37 10.38
CA ALA A 25 -11.92 -3.00 11.35
C ALA A 25 -11.23 -3.19 12.72
N ALA A 26 -9.98 -3.67 12.72
CA ALA A 26 -9.21 -3.85 13.94
C ALA A 26 -8.93 -2.52 14.67
N PHE A 27 -8.57 -1.46 13.95
CA PHE A 27 -8.34 -0.14 14.56
C PHE A 27 -9.61 0.45 15.16
N LEU A 28 -10.76 0.30 14.51
CA LEU A 28 -12.03 0.80 15.01
C LEU A 28 -12.53 0.00 16.22
N ILE A 29 -12.56 -1.34 16.12
CA ILE A 29 -13.07 -2.23 17.17
C ILE A 29 -12.18 -2.19 18.42
N PHE A 30 -10.86 -2.21 18.23
CA PHE A 30 -9.90 -2.25 19.35
C PHE A 30 -9.34 -0.87 19.71
N SER A 31 -9.98 0.22 19.26
CA SER A 31 -9.50 1.60 19.44
C SER A 31 -9.11 1.92 20.90
N SER A 32 -9.90 1.49 21.88
CA SER A 32 -9.57 1.66 23.31
C SER A 32 -8.25 0.99 23.70
N ARG A 33 -8.07 -0.27 23.29
CA ARG A 33 -6.85 -1.05 23.61
C ARG A 33 -5.60 -0.49 22.91
N TRP A 34 -5.74 0.01 21.69
CA TRP A 34 -4.64 0.67 20.99
C TRP A 34 -4.22 1.96 21.71
N LYS A 35 -5.19 2.77 22.15
CA LYS A 35 -4.91 4.00 22.93
C LYS A 35 -4.23 3.70 24.26
N GLU A 36 -4.66 2.67 24.97
CA GLU A 36 -4.01 2.20 26.21
C GLU A 36 -2.57 1.72 25.97
N ALA A 37 -2.31 1.08 24.82
CA ALA A 37 -0.97 0.68 24.39
C ALA A 37 -0.11 1.84 23.85
N GLY A 38 -0.59 3.08 23.91
CA GLY A 38 0.13 4.27 23.48
C GLY A 38 0.04 4.57 21.98
N PHE A 39 -0.85 3.89 21.24
CA PHE A 39 -1.08 4.13 19.82
C PHE A 39 -2.25 5.08 19.59
N ASP A 40 -1.99 6.11 18.79
CA ASP A 40 -3.04 6.99 18.29
C ASP A 40 -3.74 6.31 17.11
N THR A 41 -4.99 5.91 17.33
CA THR A 41 -5.82 5.23 16.34
C THR A 41 -6.05 6.09 15.09
N ASP A 42 -6.11 7.43 15.23
CA ASP A 42 -6.35 8.32 14.09
C ASP A 42 -5.14 8.32 13.15
N VAL A 43 -3.93 8.31 13.72
CA VAL A 43 -2.68 8.22 12.98
C VAL A 43 -2.57 6.88 12.26
N LEU A 44 -2.98 5.78 12.91
CA LEU A 44 -2.98 4.44 12.31
C LEU A 44 -3.96 4.35 11.13
N ILE A 45 -5.17 4.87 11.28
CA ILE A 45 -6.20 4.85 10.22
C ILE A 45 -5.76 5.72 9.04
N ILE A 46 -5.33 6.96 9.29
CA ILE A 46 -4.88 7.87 8.23
C ILE A 46 -3.63 7.31 7.53
N GLY A 47 -2.66 6.79 8.29
CA GLY A 47 -1.46 6.18 7.74
C GLY A 47 -1.78 4.96 6.87
N ASN A 48 -2.66 4.07 7.34
CA ASN A 48 -3.11 2.92 6.58
C ASN A 48 -3.88 3.32 5.30
N LEU A 49 -4.71 4.37 5.36
CA LEU A 49 -5.43 4.90 4.20
C LEU A 49 -4.46 5.44 3.13
N ILE A 50 -3.47 6.23 3.53
CA ILE A 50 -2.44 6.76 2.62
C ILE A 50 -1.67 5.60 1.98
N LEU A 51 -1.20 4.64 2.78
CA LEU A 51 -0.45 3.48 2.29
C LEU A 51 -1.26 2.65 1.29
N PHE A 52 -2.53 2.40 1.59
CA PHE A 52 -3.41 1.68 0.70
C PHE A 52 -3.66 2.44 -0.60
N ALA A 53 -3.98 3.73 -0.53
CA ALA A 53 -4.26 4.56 -1.70
C ALA A 53 -3.06 4.63 -2.65
N VAL A 54 -1.86 4.88 -2.11
CA VAL A 54 -0.64 4.92 -2.93
C VAL A 54 -0.33 3.54 -3.49
N THR A 55 -0.46 2.48 -2.71
CA THR A 55 -0.23 1.10 -3.17
C THR A 55 -1.19 0.69 -4.27
N PHE A 56 -2.46 1.08 -4.18
CA PHE A 56 -3.44 0.85 -5.23
C PHE A 56 -3.09 1.63 -6.50
N LEU A 57 -2.71 2.91 -6.37
CA LEU A 57 -2.31 3.75 -7.49
C LEU A 57 -1.08 3.19 -8.21
N THR A 58 -0.02 2.87 -7.48
CA THR A 58 1.22 2.34 -8.06
C THR A 58 1.02 0.95 -8.66
N TYR A 59 0.19 0.10 -8.03
CA TYR A 59 -0.20 -1.19 -8.59
C TYR A 59 -0.92 -1.03 -9.92
N TRP A 60 -1.87 -0.10 -9.99
CA TRP A 60 -2.65 0.18 -11.20
C TRP A 60 -1.75 0.72 -12.33
N LEU A 61 -0.87 1.67 -12.03
CA LEU A 61 0.11 2.18 -12.99
C LEU A 61 1.05 1.07 -13.48
N GLY A 62 1.57 0.26 -12.56
CA GLY A 62 2.41 -0.89 -12.88
C GLY A 62 1.70 -1.91 -13.75
N SER A 63 0.44 -2.24 -13.44
CA SER A 63 -0.38 -3.20 -14.18
C SER A 63 -0.57 -2.81 -15.65
N LYS A 64 -0.69 -1.51 -15.93
CA LYS A 64 -0.77 -0.96 -17.30
C LYS A 64 0.56 -1.04 -18.03
N GLY A 65 1.66 -0.78 -17.33
CA GLY A 65 3.02 -0.80 -17.89
C GLY A 65 3.56 -2.20 -18.19
N LEU A 66 2.96 -3.26 -17.64
CA LEU A 66 3.38 -4.64 -17.91
C LEU A 66 2.99 -5.09 -19.33
N THR A 67 3.98 -5.27 -20.19
CA THR A 67 3.84 -5.82 -21.55
C THR A 67 4.31 -7.28 -21.60
N THR A 68 3.77 -8.07 -22.53
CA THR A 68 3.86 -9.55 -22.55
C THR A 68 5.27 -10.11 -22.82
N LYS A 69 6.20 -9.30 -23.34
CA LYS A 69 7.55 -9.73 -23.75
C LYS A 69 8.72 -9.10 -22.99
N ASN A 70 8.50 -8.11 -22.12
CA ASN A 70 9.59 -7.28 -21.61
C ASN A 70 9.82 -7.41 -20.09
N ASN A 71 10.85 -8.18 -19.70
CA ASN A 71 11.28 -8.28 -18.30
C ASN A 71 11.71 -6.92 -17.71
N HIS A 72 12.28 -6.02 -18.51
CA HIS A 72 12.65 -4.67 -18.06
C HIS A 72 11.44 -3.80 -17.72
N ALA A 73 10.26 -4.07 -18.30
CA ALA A 73 9.04 -3.35 -17.95
C ALA A 73 8.57 -3.70 -16.52
N PHE A 74 8.74 -4.97 -16.09
CA PHE A 74 8.42 -5.40 -14.73
C PHE A 74 9.31 -4.70 -13.70
N PHE A 75 10.63 -4.75 -13.88
CA PHE A 75 11.56 -4.09 -12.96
C PHE A 75 11.29 -2.59 -12.87
N ARG A 76 11.07 -1.92 -14.01
CA ARG A 76 10.73 -0.48 -14.04
C ARG A 76 9.46 -0.17 -13.26
N ALA A 77 8.43 -1.01 -13.37
CA ALA A 77 7.20 -0.85 -12.60
C ALA A 77 7.43 -1.02 -11.09
N VAL A 78 8.23 -2.02 -10.68
CA VAL A 78 8.56 -2.25 -9.26
C VAL A 78 9.40 -1.11 -8.67
N TYR A 79 10.49 -0.72 -9.35
CA TYR A 79 11.33 0.38 -8.89
C TYR A 79 10.57 1.71 -8.89
N GLY A 80 9.76 1.98 -9.92
CA GLY A 80 8.93 3.17 -9.99
C GLY A 80 7.89 3.23 -8.87
N SER A 81 7.22 2.11 -8.59
CA SER A 81 6.29 2.01 -7.46
C SER A 81 6.98 2.30 -6.13
N PHE A 82 8.11 1.63 -5.87
CA PHE A 82 8.87 1.80 -4.64
C PHE A 82 9.29 3.26 -4.43
N MET A 83 9.78 3.93 -5.48
CA MET A 83 10.15 5.35 -5.43
C MET A 83 8.96 6.26 -5.13
N ILE A 84 7.83 6.08 -5.83
CA ILE A 84 6.63 6.88 -5.61
C ILE A 84 6.14 6.72 -4.17
N LYS A 85 6.05 5.48 -3.68
CA LYS A 85 5.59 5.23 -2.32
C LYS A 85 6.53 5.80 -1.28
N LEU A 86 7.84 5.65 -1.45
CA LEU A 86 8.80 6.22 -0.52
C LEU A 86 8.66 7.74 -0.45
N ILE A 87 8.58 8.43 -1.58
CA ILE A 87 8.43 9.89 -1.61
C ILE A 87 7.12 10.32 -0.95
N VAL A 88 6.00 9.68 -1.30
CA VAL A 88 4.69 10.06 -0.75
C VAL A 88 4.61 9.73 0.75
N PHE A 89 5.09 8.56 1.17
CA PHE A 89 5.04 8.13 2.56
C PHE A 89 6.02 8.92 3.44
N ALA A 90 7.25 9.16 2.97
CA ALA A 90 8.21 10.03 3.66
C ALA A 90 7.69 11.46 3.75
N GLY A 91 7.10 12.00 2.68
CA GLY A 91 6.46 13.31 2.67
C GLY A 91 5.32 13.40 3.69
N ALA A 92 4.43 12.40 3.72
CA ALA A 92 3.35 12.33 4.71
C ALA A 92 3.88 12.25 6.15
N ALA A 93 4.92 11.44 6.40
CA ALA A 93 5.57 11.34 7.70
C ALA A 93 6.22 12.66 8.11
N LEU A 94 6.89 13.37 7.21
CA LEU A 94 7.48 14.68 7.47
C LEU A 94 6.40 15.73 7.82
N VAL A 95 5.29 15.77 7.08
CA VAL A 95 4.16 16.66 7.38
C VAL A 95 3.58 16.33 8.76
N TYR A 96 3.42 15.06 9.10
CA TYR A 96 2.97 14.64 10.42
C TYR A 96 3.95 15.07 11.53
N ILE A 97 5.25 14.82 11.35
CA ILE A 97 6.31 15.18 12.30
C ILE A 97 6.33 16.69 12.56
N THR A 98 6.25 17.50 11.50
CA THR A 98 6.33 18.96 11.60
C THR A 98 5.07 19.59 12.21
N LYS A 99 3.89 19.01 12.02
CA LYS A 99 2.64 19.49 12.62
C LYS A 99 2.50 19.11 14.09
N PHE A 100 2.82 17.87 14.44
CA PHE A 100 2.51 17.34 15.78
C PHE A 100 3.69 17.41 16.76
N LYS A 101 4.92 17.70 16.32
CA LYS A 101 6.17 17.92 17.11
C LYS A 101 6.23 17.29 18.52
N ALA A 102 5.55 17.88 19.50
CA ALA A 102 5.54 17.43 20.90
C ALA A 102 4.60 16.24 21.18
N GLN A 103 3.52 16.08 20.41
CA GLN A 103 2.50 15.02 20.53
C GLN A 103 2.72 13.89 19.51
N LEU A 104 3.98 13.67 19.10
CA LEU A 104 4.27 12.66 18.08
C LEU A 104 4.09 11.25 18.62
N ASN A 105 3.19 10.51 17.99
CA ASN A 105 2.97 9.10 18.29
C ASN A 105 4.01 8.23 17.57
N LYS A 106 5.18 8.07 18.20
CA LYS A 106 6.27 7.24 17.67
C LYS A 106 5.84 5.77 17.44
N PRO A 107 5.09 5.12 18.35
CA PRO A 107 4.60 3.76 18.14
C PRO A 107 3.77 3.61 16.85
N ALA A 108 2.79 4.51 16.64
CA ALA A 108 1.94 4.48 15.46
C ALA A 108 2.73 4.72 14.17
N LEU A 109 3.69 5.66 14.19
CA LEU A 109 4.55 5.92 13.04
C LEU A 109 5.40 4.71 12.67
N PHE A 110 6.01 4.05 13.66
CA PHE A 110 6.82 2.85 13.45
C PHE A 110 5.98 1.68 12.93
N PHE A 111 4.77 1.52 13.45
CA PHE A 111 3.81 0.53 12.94
C PHE A 111 3.44 0.79 11.47
N CYS A 112 3.19 2.05 11.10
CA CYS A 112 2.96 2.43 9.72
C CYS A 112 4.17 2.11 8.80
N MET A 113 5.40 2.25 9.30
CA MET A 113 6.61 1.81 8.56
C MET A 113 6.65 0.29 8.35
N GLY A 114 6.23 -0.49 9.35
CA GLY A 114 6.05 -1.94 9.19
C GLY A 114 4.99 -2.28 8.14
N LEU A 115 3.83 -1.62 8.22
CA LEU A 115 2.75 -1.78 7.25
C LEU A 115 3.16 -1.45 5.82
N TYR A 116 4.00 -0.44 5.62
CA TYR A 116 4.54 -0.10 4.31
C TYR A 116 5.21 -1.30 3.63
N LEU A 117 6.01 -2.08 4.38
CA LEU A 117 6.67 -3.28 3.85
C LEU A 117 5.65 -4.35 3.47
N VAL A 118 4.62 -4.55 4.30
CA VAL A 118 3.55 -5.52 4.04
C VAL A 118 2.76 -5.16 2.77
N TYR A 119 2.36 -3.90 2.61
CA TYR A 119 1.68 -3.43 1.40
C TYR A 119 2.56 -3.55 0.15
N THR A 120 3.85 -3.25 0.28
CA THR A 120 4.81 -3.37 -0.82
C THR A 120 4.98 -4.83 -1.23
N PHE A 121 5.06 -5.75 -0.27
CA PHE A 121 5.11 -7.18 -0.56
C PHE A 121 3.87 -7.65 -1.35
N PHE A 122 2.68 -7.27 -0.90
CA PHE A 122 1.45 -7.65 -1.60
C PHE A 122 1.34 -7.07 -3.00
N GLU A 123 1.78 -5.84 -3.20
CA GLU A 123 1.83 -5.23 -4.52
C GLU A 123 2.77 -5.99 -5.46
N VAL A 124 4.02 -6.22 -5.04
CA VAL A 124 5.02 -6.89 -5.88
C VAL A 124 4.57 -8.32 -6.20
N ALA A 125 4.00 -9.04 -5.22
CA ALA A 125 3.41 -10.35 -5.44
C ALA A 125 2.24 -10.30 -6.44
N GLY A 126 1.38 -9.28 -6.34
CA GLY A 126 0.29 -9.03 -7.28
C GLY A 126 0.78 -8.74 -8.69
N LEU A 127 1.81 -7.90 -8.85
CA LEU A 127 2.40 -7.56 -10.14
C LEU A 127 3.09 -8.77 -10.78
N MET A 128 3.77 -9.58 -9.97
CA MET A 128 4.42 -10.81 -10.43
C MET A 128 3.40 -11.83 -10.95
N LYS A 129 2.29 -12.01 -10.21
CA LYS A 129 1.17 -12.86 -10.66
C LYS A 129 0.57 -12.33 -11.97
N LEU A 130 0.35 -11.02 -12.07
CA LEU A 130 -0.21 -10.40 -13.26
C LEU A 130 0.72 -10.52 -14.48
N SER A 131 2.03 -10.36 -14.28
CA SER A 131 3.04 -10.53 -15.33
C SER A 131 3.06 -11.96 -15.88
N LYS A 132 2.94 -12.97 -15.01
CA LYS A 132 2.83 -14.38 -15.43
C LYS A 132 1.54 -14.63 -16.22
N LEU A 133 0.40 -14.08 -15.79
CA LEU A 133 -0.88 -14.23 -16.50
C LEU A 133 -0.83 -13.65 -17.92
N LYS A 134 -0.23 -12.46 -18.09
CA LYS A 134 -0.05 -11.81 -19.39
C LYS A 134 0.95 -12.54 -20.32
N LYS A 135 1.81 -13.41 -19.79
CA LYS A 135 2.76 -14.18 -20.60
C LYS A 135 2.11 -15.42 -21.24
N HIS A 136 1.02 -15.91 -20.66
CA HIS A 136 0.34 -17.15 -21.07
C HIS A 136 -1.04 -16.93 -21.72
N GLY A 137 -1.49 -15.69 -21.88
CA GLY A 137 -2.70 -15.31 -22.61
C GLY A 137 -2.38 -14.33 -23.72
#